data_AF-A0A523TPP2-F1
#
_entry.id   AF-A0A523TPP2-F1
#
_cell.length_a   1.000
_cell.length_b   1.000
_cell.length_c   1.000
_cell.angle_alpha   90.00
_cell.angle_beta   90.00
_cell.angle_gamma   90.00
#
_symmetry.space_group_name_H-M   'P 1'
#
loop_
_entity.id
_entity.type
_entity.pdbx_description
1 polymer ?
#
loop_
_entity_poly.entity_id
_entity_poly.type
_entity_poly.pdbx_seq_one_letter_code
_entity_poly.pdbx_strand_id
1 'polypeptide(L)'
;MQHPSDKVRLTATIVLVVFAFVTTIATPLIVKTILPEIIDNQLIKYEKMSTSGDPELVKKAPLIIDTPYLVSFFYPLWMALAMFGGVTALVIAKPFNRGEVWAKGVALLATAMPSIAGAYMLIPWINFVGFGNGLPYPIFIALFGLIPYFWIVLAEKVDGTTKLAYFLVFMALGIAAAHSFTNGHASFRLQWMLPQRPLWPPTTWVLWLSTQFMWLGTIALLFSIFYTGLRKKAGFYLGLIGGITVTIANFWTHLVRGTTSDYIVGGSLGLAVVVFMMIPAFKKRLFDEQEIGYPTGE
;
A
#
# COMPACT_ATOMS: atom_id res chain seq x y z
N MET A 1 -20.78 4.99 -22.01
CA MET A 1 -20.68 4.96 -20.53
C MET A 1 -21.49 6.12 -19.96
N GLN A 2 -22.26 5.94 -18.88
CA GLN A 2 -22.88 7.08 -18.20
C GLN A 2 -21.92 7.60 -17.13
N HIS A 3 -21.29 8.74 -17.41
CA HIS A 3 -20.54 9.48 -16.39
C HIS A 3 -21.47 9.78 -15.19
N PRO A 4 -20.90 9.91 -13.98
CA PRO A 4 -21.67 10.43 -12.85
C PRO A 4 -22.31 11.77 -13.23
N SER A 5 -23.46 12.08 -12.63
CA SER A 5 -24.10 13.38 -12.84
C SER A 5 -23.16 14.51 -12.42
N ASP A 6 -23.37 15.70 -12.97
CA ASP A 6 -22.56 16.88 -12.65
C ASP A 6 -22.50 17.15 -11.14
N LYS A 7 -23.61 16.94 -10.44
CA LYS A 7 -23.67 17.04 -8.97
C LYS A 7 -22.75 16.03 -8.28
N VAL A 8 -22.74 14.77 -8.72
CA VAL A 8 -21.87 13.73 -8.15
C VAL A 8 -20.39 14.03 -8.44
N ARG A 9 -20.07 14.48 -9.66
CA ARG A 9 -18.69 14.88 -10.01
C ARG A 9 -18.21 16.07 -9.19
N LEU A 10 -19.08 17.07 -8.99
CA LEU A 10 -18.78 18.22 -8.14
C LEU A 10 -18.53 17.79 -6.69
N THR A 11 -19.40 16.96 -6.11
CA THR A 11 -19.21 16.45 -4.75
C THR A 11 -17.93 15.63 -4.62
N ALA A 12 -17.65 14.73 -5.55
CA ALA A 12 -16.40 13.96 -5.55
C ALA A 12 -15.16 14.86 -5.68
N THR A 13 -15.26 15.94 -6.46
CA THR A 13 -14.17 16.94 -6.58
C THR A 13 -13.97 17.70 -5.27
N ILE A 14 -15.05 18.12 -4.60
CA ILE A 14 -14.97 18.76 -3.28
C ILE A 14 -14.29 17.83 -2.28
N VAL A 15 -14.70 16.55 -2.23
CA VAL A 15 -14.07 15.52 -1.40
C VAL A 15 -12.59 15.38 -1.73
N LEU A 16 -12.22 15.37 -3.01
CA LEU A 16 -10.82 15.28 -3.46
C LEU A 16 -9.99 16.51 -3.07
N VAL A 17 -10.58 17.71 -3.08
CA VAL A 17 -9.91 18.95 -2.63
C VAL A 17 -9.76 18.97 -1.11
N VAL A 18 -10.79 18.58 -0.36
CA VAL A 18 -10.69 18.44 1.10
C VAL A 18 -9.62 17.41 1.47
N PHE A 19 -9.63 16.26 0.80
CA PHE A 19 -8.58 15.25 0.90
C PHE A 19 -7.19 15.85 0.72
N ALA A 20 -7.01 16.67 -0.31
CA ALA A 20 -5.72 17.26 -0.61
C ALA A 20 -5.22 18.15 0.54
N PHE A 21 -6.06 19.08 1.02
CA PHE A 21 -5.69 19.95 2.13
C PHE A 21 -5.41 19.16 3.41
N VAL A 22 -6.29 18.21 3.75
CA VAL A 22 -6.14 17.37 4.94
C VAL A 22 -4.86 16.54 4.84
N THR A 23 -4.61 15.85 3.73
CA THR A 23 -3.43 15.01 3.58
C THR A 23 -2.14 15.82 3.57
N THR A 24 -2.09 16.97 2.88
CA THR A 24 -0.88 17.79 2.78
C THR A 24 -0.53 18.47 4.11
N ILE A 25 -1.52 18.80 4.95
CA ILE A 25 -1.30 19.51 6.23
C ILE A 25 -1.30 18.55 7.43
N ALA A 26 -2.31 17.70 7.56
CA ALA A 26 -2.48 16.84 8.74
C ALA A 26 -1.48 15.67 8.77
N THR A 27 -1.13 15.08 7.62
CA THR A 27 -0.19 13.94 7.60
C THR A 27 1.18 14.33 8.18
N PRO A 28 1.82 15.45 7.79
CA PRO A 28 3.09 15.86 8.41
C PRO A 28 2.99 16.16 9.90
N LEU A 29 1.88 16.76 10.35
CA LEU A 29 1.66 17.06 11.76
C LEU A 29 1.52 15.78 12.60
N ILE A 30 0.79 14.79 12.08
CA ILE A 30 0.68 13.48 12.71
C ILE A 30 2.04 12.79 12.75
N VAL A 31 2.75 12.72 11.61
CA VAL A 31 4.06 12.06 11.52
C VAL A 31 5.08 12.72 12.45
N LYS A 32 5.10 14.06 12.50
CA LYS A 32 5.93 14.84 13.45
C LYS A 32 5.66 14.45 14.91
N THR A 33 4.41 14.14 15.24
CA THR A 33 4.00 13.79 16.60
C THR A 33 4.40 12.35 16.94
N ILE A 34 4.16 11.39 16.05
CA ILE A 34 4.35 9.96 16.35
C ILE A 34 5.77 9.46 16.14
N LEU A 35 6.54 10.06 15.23
CA LEU A 35 7.85 9.54 14.86
C LEU A 35 8.84 9.58 16.04
N PRO A 36 9.00 10.68 16.79
CA PRO A 36 9.92 10.71 17.93
C PRO A 36 9.59 9.64 18.97
N GLU A 37 8.32 9.48 19.31
CA GLU A 37 7.86 8.49 20.28
C GLU A 37 8.17 7.04 19.84
N ILE A 38 7.96 6.72 18.57
CA ILE A 38 8.30 5.40 18.02
C ILE A 38 9.81 5.15 18.09
N ILE A 39 10.62 6.16 17.77
CA ILE A 39 12.09 6.08 17.80
C ILE A 39 12.57 5.87 19.24
N ASP A 40 12.08 6.66 20.19
CA ASP A 40 12.46 6.55 21.60
C ASP A 40 12.11 5.16 22.15
N ASN A 41 10.90 4.67 21.87
CA ASN A 41 10.48 3.34 22.29
C ASN A 41 11.29 2.20 21.64
N GLN A 42 11.77 2.40 20.40
CA GLN A 42 12.68 1.45 19.75
C GLN A 42 14.04 1.41 20.44
N LEU A 43 14.60 2.57 20.78
CA LEU A 43 15.87 2.68 21.49
C LEU A 43 15.78 2.04 22.89
N ILE A 44 14.72 2.33 23.64
CA ILE A 44 14.44 1.72 24.94
C ILE A 44 14.34 0.20 24.82
N LYS A 45 13.65 -0.31 23.79
CA LYS A 45 13.54 -1.76 23.56
C LYS A 45 14.90 -2.39 23.26
N TYR A 46 15.72 -1.75 22.43
CA TYR A 46 17.07 -2.20 22.13
C TYR A 46 17.95 -2.24 23.39
N GLU A 47 17.94 -1.20 24.21
CA GLU A 47 18.71 -1.14 25.46
C GLU A 47 18.29 -2.25 26.42
N LYS A 48 16.98 -2.44 26.61
CA LYS A 48 16.41 -3.53 27.44
C LYS A 48 16.83 -4.91 26.93
N MET A 49 16.87 -5.12 25.61
CA MET A 49 17.30 -6.39 25.03
C MET A 49 18.81 -6.60 25.18
N SER A 50 19.61 -5.55 24.98
CA SER A 50 21.08 -5.59 25.03
C SER A 50 21.63 -5.82 26.45
N THR A 51 20.92 -5.34 27.46
CA THR A 51 21.30 -5.45 28.88
C THR A 51 20.54 -6.54 29.62
N SER A 52 19.69 -7.30 28.92
CA SER A 52 18.89 -8.38 29.49
C SER A 52 19.78 -9.49 30.06
N GLY A 53 19.39 -10.06 31.19
CA GLY A 53 19.98 -11.31 31.69
C GLY A 53 19.65 -12.55 30.86
N ASP A 54 18.71 -12.44 29.90
CA ASP A 54 18.34 -13.51 28.97
C ASP A 54 19.29 -13.52 27.74
N PRO A 55 20.13 -14.56 27.57
CA PRO A 55 21.06 -14.67 26.44
C PRO A 55 20.37 -14.63 25.07
N GLU A 56 19.12 -15.09 24.96
CA GLU A 56 18.38 -15.08 23.70
C GLU A 56 17.92 -13.68 23.31
N LEU A 57 17.59 -12.81 24.28
CA LEU A 57 17.28 -11.41 24.02
C LEU A 57 18.52 -10.63 23.62
N VAL A 58 19.65 -10.86 24.28
CA VAL A 58 20.93 -10.23 23.94
C VAL A 58 21.35 -10.60 22.52
N LYS A 59 21.22 -11.88 22.11
CA LYS A 59 21.49 -12.31 20.72
C LYS A 59 20.58 -11.63 19.68
N LYS A 60 19.34 -11.29 20.04
CA LYS A 60 18.38 -10.63 19.16
C LYS A 60 18.53 -9.11 19.12
N ALA A 61 19.20 -8.50 20.10
CA ALA A 61 19.33 -7.05 20.15
C ALA A 61 20.01 -6.43 18.90
N PRO A 62 21.08 -7.03 18.34
CA PRO A 62 21.66 -6.56 17.07
C PRO A 62 20.66 -6.56 15.90
N LEU A 63 19.62 -7.41 15.93
CA LEU A 63 18.60 -7.49 14.87
C LEU A 63 17.59 -6.35 14.90
N ILE A 64 17.70 -5.40 15.85
CA ILE A 64 16.82 -4.24 15.93
C ILE A 64 17.56 -2.91 16.06
N ILE A 65 18.89 -2.91 16.18
CA ILE A 65 19.71 -1.71 16.43
C ILE A 65 19.52 -0.62 15.36
N ASP A 66 19.40 -1.01 14.10
CA ASP A 66 19.21 -0.06 12.98
C ASP A 66 17.73 0.26 12.70
N THR A 67 16.79 -0.23 13.53
CA THR A 67 15.35 -0.04 13.28
C THR A 67 14.98 1.45 13.33
N PRO A 68 15.50 2.23 14.31
CA PRO A 68 15.30 3.67 14.35
C PRO A 68 15.72 4.35 13.05
N TYR A 69 16.89 4.01 12.51
CA TYR A 69 17.39 4.61 11.27
C TYR A 69 16.44 4.34 10.10
N LEU A 70 16.03 3.09 9.89
CA LEU A 70 15.12 2.73 8.80
C LEU A 70 13.76 3.39 8.95
N VAL A 71 13.19 3.40 10.17
CA VAL A 71 11.91 4.06 10.44
C VAL A 71 12.00 5.57 10.23
N SER A 72 13.10 6.20 10.64
CA SER A 72 13.36 7.64 10.43
C SER A 72 13.49 8.02 8.95
N PHE A 73 13.79 7.07 8.06
CA PHE A 73 13.78 7.28 6.62
C PHE A 73 12.41 7.01 5.99
N PHE A 74 11.82 5.84 6.26
CA PHE A 74 10.60 5.40 5.58
C PHE A 74 9.34 6.16 6.05
N TYR A 75 9.31 6.67 7.29
CA TYR A 75 8.19 7.51 7.75
C TYR A 75 8.12 8.83 6.97
N PRO A 76 9.20 9.64 6.91
CA PRO A 76 9.21 10.83 6.06
C PRO A 76 9.00 10.54 4.58
N LEU A 77 9.50 9.41 4.05
CA LEU A 77 9.24 9.02 2.66
C LEU A 77 7.74 8.83 2.41
N TRP A 78 7.06 8.04 3.24
CA TRP A 78 5.62 7.81 3.09
C TRP A 78 4.78 9.06 3.38
N MET A 79 5.22 9.91 4.32
CA MET A 79 4.65 11.24 4.53
C MET A 79 4.75 12.09 3.27
N ALA A 80 5.93 12.14 2.63
CA ALA A 80 6.14 12.90 1.41
C ALA A 80 5.30 12.36 0.24
N LEU A 81 5.19 11.04 0.10
CA LEU A 81 4.32 10.40 -0.91
C LEU A 81 2.84 10.73 -0.68
N ALA A 82 2.38 10.73 0.58
CA ALA A 82 1.03 11.15 0.93
C ALA A 82 0.79 12.61 0.56
N MET A 83 1.68 13.52 0.98
CA MET A 83 1.61 14.95 0.63
C MET A 83 1.61 15.17 -0.89
N PHE A 84 2.46 14.43 -1.61
CA PHE A 84 2.52 14.46 -3.07
C PHE A 84 1.20 14.01 -3.70
N GLY A 85 0.53 12.99 -3.13
CA GLY A 85 -0.83 12.63 -3.48
C GLY A 85 -1.83 13.78 -3.30
N GLY A 86 -1.72 14.51 -2.18
CA GLY A 86 -2.54 15.71 -1.94
C GLY A 86 -2.30 16.82 -2.97
N VAL A 87 -1.04 17.16 -3.26
CA VAL A 87 -0.70 18.15 -4.29
C VAL A 87 -1.21 17.71 -5.67
N THR A 88 -1.02 16.43 -6.01
CA THR A 88 -1.52 15.85 -7.26
C THR A 88 -3.04 16.00 -7.38
N ALA A 89 -3.77 15.72 -6.30
CA ALA A 89 -5.22 15.87 -6.24
C ALA A 89 -5.69 17.31 -6.51
N LEU A 90 -4.97 18.34 -6.05
CA LEU A 90 -5.27 19.75 -6.38
C LEU A 90 -5.06 20.04 -7.86
N VAL A 91 -3.93 19.59 -8.43
CA VAL A 91 -3.59 19.82 -9.85
C VAL A 91 -4.64 19.21 -10.78
N ILE A 92 -5.13 18.01 -10.46
CA ILE A 92 -6.10 17.30 -11.30
C ILE A 92 -7.57 17.63 -10.96
N ALA A 93 -7.87 18.48 -9.97
CA ALA A 93 -9.24 18.72 -9.53
C ALA A 93 -10.16 19.19 -10.66
N LYS A 94 -9.67 20.08 -11.53
CA LYS A 94 -10.42 20.59 -12.70
C LYS A 94 -10.70 19.50 -13.75
N PRO A 95 -9.70 18.78 -14.29
CA PRO A 95 -9.97 17.69 -15.24
C PRO A 95 -10.78 16.54 -14.60
N PHE A 96 -10.61 16.28 -13.30
CA PHE A 96 -11.42 15.32 -12.57
C PHE A 96 -12.91 15.72 -12.54
N ASN A 97 -13.22 16.99 -12.23
CA ASN A 97 -14.60 17.50 -12.23
C ASN A 97 -15.26 17.44 -13.62
N ARG A 98 -14.45 17.63 -14.68
CA ARG A 98 -14.88 17.47 -16.08
C ARG A 98 -15.18 16.01 -16.46
N GLY A 99 -14.83 15.06 -15.61
CA GLY A 99 -15.03 13.63 -15.86
C GLY A 99 -13.98 13.03 -16.78
N GLU A 100 -12.80 13.65 -16.90
CA GLU A 100 -11.71 13.13 -17.73
C GLU A 100 -11.18 11.82 -17.13
N VAL A 101 -11.20 10.75 -17.92
CA VAL A 101 -10.91 9.38 -17.43
C VAL A 101 -9.51 9.26 -16.85
N TRP A 102 -8.50 9.91 -17.47
CA TRP A 102 -7.13 9.91 -16.98
C TRP A 102 -7.02 10.47 -15.55
N ALA A 103 -7.77 11.54 -15.25
CA ALA A 103 -7.75 12.19 -13.94
C ALA A 103 -8.33 11.28 -12.85
N LYS A 104 -9.29 10.42 -13.17
CA LYS A 104 -9.80 9.41 -12.22
C LYS A 104 -8.71 8.42 -11.81
N GLY A 105 -7.97 7.87 -12.77
CA GLY A 105 -6.85 6.96 -12.47
C GLY A 105 -5.81 7.62 -11.57
N VAL A 106 -5.43 8.86 -11.88
CA VAL A 106 -4.50 9.64 -11.04
C VAL A 106 -5.07 9.88 -9.64
N ALA A 107 -6.35 10.25 -9.51
CA ALA A 107 -6.98 10.49 -8.22
C ALA A 107 -7.03 9.24 -7.33
N LEU A 108 -7.27 8.06 -7.91
CA LEU A 108 -7.22 6.79 -7.18
C LEU A 108 -5.80 6.47 -6.70
N LEU A 109 -4.78 6.67 -7.53
CA LEU A 109 -3.40 6.47 -7.11
C LEU A 109 -2.98 7.47 -6.02
N ALA A 110 -3.36 8.75 -6.17
CA ALA A 110 -3.07 9.80 -5.22
C ALA A 110 -3.68 9.54 -3.84
N THR A 111 -4.93 9.07 -3.79
CA THR A 111 -5.64 8.73 -2.54
C THR A 111 -5.18 7.39 -1.94
N ALA A 112 -4.61 6.50 -2.75
CA ALA A 112 -3.98 5.27 -2.25
C ALA A 112 -2.70 5.54 -1.43
N MET A 113 -1.91 6.58 -1.76
CA MET A 113 -0.65 6.87 -1.05
C MET A 113 -0.80 7.04 0.47
N PRO A 114 -1.66 7.93 0.99
CA PRO A 114 -1.89 8.05 2.44
C PRO A 114 -2.49 6.78 3.05
N SER A 115 -3.33 6.05 2.30
CA SER A 115 -3.88 4.76 2.76
C SER A 115 -2.77 3.76 3.09
N ILE A 116 -1.80 3.62 2.17
CA ILE A 116 -0.65 2.73 2.33
C ILE A 116 0.31 3.26 3.40
N ALA A 117 0.55 4.58 3.43
CA ALA A 117 1.38 5.22 4.45
C ALA A 117 0.88 4.91 5.86
N GLY A 118 -0.42 5.13 6.11
CA GLY A 118 -1.03 4.85 7.41
C GLY A 118 -0.98 3.37 7.77
N ALA A 119 -1.24 2.47 6.82
CA ALA A 119 -1.14 1.02 7.05
C ALA A 119 0.29 0.58 7.41
N TYR A 120 1.30 1.10 6.70
CA TYR A 120 2.71 0.85 7.01
C TYR A 120 3.09 1.40 8.39
N MET A 121 2.73 2.65 8.68
CA MET A 121 3.05 3.33 9.95
C MET A 121 2.33 2.69 11.15
N LEU A 122 1.19 2.05 10.94
CA LEU A 122 0.47 1.35 12.00
C LEU A 122 1.29 0.17 12.57
N ILE A 123 2.13 -0.49 11.76
CA ILE A 123 2.90 -1.65 12.23
C ILE A 123 3.94 -1.27 13.29
N PRO A 124 4.82 -0.27 13.10
CA PRO A 124 5.71 0.16 14.18
C PRO A 124 4.93 0.77 15.35
N TRP A 125 3.83 1.50 15.11
CA TRP A 125 2.98 1.99 16.20
C TRP A 125 2.52 0.86 17.12
N ILE A 126 1.95 -0.21 16.57
CA ILE A 126 1.50 -1.37 17.36
C ILE A 126 2.67 -2.03 18.10
N ASN A 127 3.83 -2.15 17.45
CA ASN A 127 4.98 -2.86 18.00
C ASN A 127 5.76 -2.11 19.08
N PHE A 128 5.70 -0.78 19.10
CA PHE A 128 6.55 0.06 19.96
C PHE A 128 5.76 0.99 20.88
N VAL A 129 4.53 1.37 20.52
CA VAL A 129 3.65 2.20 21.36
C VAL A 129 2.51 1.36 21.92
N GLY A 130 1.86 0.56 21.07
CA GLY A 130 0.71 -0.27 21.42
C GLY A 130 -0.61 0.50 21.44
N PHE A 131 -1.74 -0.22 21.42
CA PHE A 131 -3.08 0.37 21.46
C PHE A 131 -3.49 0.90 22.84
N GLY A 132 -2.77 0.52 23.91
CA GLY A 132 -3.10 0.91 25.29
C GLY A 132 -2.55 2.27 25.72
N ASN A 133 -1.59 2.84 24.97
CA ASN A 133 -0.87 4.06 25.35
C ASN A 133 -1.27 5.30 24.54
N GLY A 134 -2.29 5.21 23.69
CA GLY A 134 -2.77 6.36 22.92
C GLY A 134 -3.69 5.99 21.76
N LEU A 135 -4.26 7.02 21.13
CA LEU A 135 -5.02 6.85 19.89
C LEU A 135 -4.07 6.37 18.78
N PRO A 136 -4.45 5.36 17.97
CA PRO A 136 -3.62 4.87 16.88
C PRO A 136 -3.60 5.86 15.72
N TYR A 137 -2.84 6.95 15.86
CA TYR A 137 -2.83 8.05 14.91
C TYR A 137 -2.57 7.66 13.44
N PRO A 138 -1.73 6.64 13.12
CA PRO A 138 -1.57 6.17 11.75
C PRO A 138 -2.88 5.74 11.06
N ILE A 139 -3.90 5.31 11.83
CA ILE A 139 -5.22 4.97 11.27
C ILE A 139 -5.86 6.19 10.62
N PHE A 140 -5.69 7.40 11.19
CA PHE A 140 -6.25 8.61 10.58
C PHE A 140 -5.57 8.93 9.25
N ILE A 141 -4.26 8.75 9.13
CA ILE A 141 -3.54 8.89 7.86
C ILE A 141 -4.12 7.90 6.84
N ALA A 142 -4.36 6.65 7.24
CA ALA A 142 -4.95 5.66 6.35
C ALA A 142 -6.36 6.07 5.89
N LEU A 143 -7.20 6.52 6.83
CA LEU A 143 -8.58 6.95 6.57
C LEU A 143 -8.66 8.19 5.67
N PHE A 144 -7.70 9.12 5.78
CA PHE A 144 -7.62 10.27 4.88
C PHE A 144 -7.54 9.83 3.42
N GLY A 145 -6.84 8.73 3.12
CA GLY A 145 -6.80 8.14 1.79
C GLY A 145 -8.01 7.27 1.46
N LEU A 146 -8.40 6.36 2.37
CA LEU A 146 -9.41 5.33 2.09
C LEU A 146 -10.79 5.90 1.81
N ILE A 147 -11.21 6.93 2.55
CA ILE A 147 -12.53 7.56 2.38
C ILE A 147 -12.69 8.14 0.97
N PRO A 148 -11.84 9.07 0.50
CA PRO A 148 -11.95 9.59 -0.86
C PRO A 148 -11.67 8.52 -1.92
N TYR A 149 -10.76 7.58 -1.67
CA TYR A 149 -10.48 6.47 -2.57
C TYR A 149 -11.76 5.68 -2.92
N PHE A 150 -12.46 5.17 -1.91
CA PHE A 150 -13.70 4.40 -2.15
C PHE A 150 -14.87 5.27 -2.59
N TRP A 151 -14.90 6.55 -2.20
CA TRP A 151 -15.86 7.50 -2.76
C TRP A 151 -15.72 7.59 -4.28
N ILE A 152 -14.50 7.74 -4.80
CA ILE A 152 -14.21 7.82 -6.24
C ILE A 152 -14.53 6.50 -6.94
N VAL A 153 -14.15 5.36 -6.34
CA VAL A 153 -14.45 4.03 -6.90
C VAL A 153 -15.96 3.82 -7.07
N LEU A 154 -16.76 4.23 -6.07
CA LEU A 154 -18.20 3.94 -6.01
C LEU A 154 -19.09 5.06 -6.58
N ALA A 155 -18.51 6.19 -7.00
CA ALA A 155 -19.24 7.32 -7.58
C ALA A 155 -19.82 7.04 -8.98
N GLU A 156 -19.36 5.99 -9.68
CA GLU A 156 -19.88 5.67 -11.01
C GLU A 156 -21.36 5.30 -11.00
N LYS A 157 -22.07 5.71 -12.05
CA LYS A 157 -23.47 5.37 -12.28
C LYS A 157 -23.56 4.01 -13.00
N VAL A 158 -23.30 2.96 -12.24
CA VAL A 158 -23.31 1.55 -12.69
C VAL A 158 -24.19 0.72 -11.76
N ASP A 159 -24.52 -0.50 -12.18
CA ASP A 159 -25.31 -1.43 -11.38
C ASP A 159 -24.57 -1.87 -10.10
N GLY A 160 -25.32 -2.36 -9.11
CA GLY A 160 -24.79 -2.76 -7.80
C GLY A 160 -23.73 -3.87 -7.87
N THR A 161 -23.88 -4.82 -8.80
CA THR A 161 -22.90 -5.90 -8.99
C THR A 161 -21.57 -5.35 -9.50
N THR A 162 -21.61 -4.36 -10.40
CA THR A 162 -20.41 -3.65 -10.86
C THR A 162 -19.75 -2.86 -9.74
N LYS A 163 -20.52 -2.17 -8.87
CA LYS A 163 -19.97 -1.50 -7.69
C LYS A 163 -19.30 -2.47 -6.72
N LEU A 164 -19.90 -3.65 -6.50
CA LEU A 164 -19.33 -4.68 -5.65
C LEU A 164 -18.01 -5.22 -6.24
N ALA A 165 -17.97 -5.50 -7.54
CA ALA A 165 -16.75 -5.92 -8.22
C ALA A 165 -15.63 -4.88 -8.07
N TYR A 166 -15.95 -3.59 -8.27
CA TYR A 166 -14.99 -2.51 -8.07
C TYR A 166 -14.51 -2.42 -6.63
N PHE A 167 -15.43 -2.45 -5.67
CA PHE A 167 -15.07 -2.43 -4.26
C PHE A 167 -14.07 -3.54 -3.91
N LEU A 168 -14.39 -4.79 -4.24
CA LEU A 168 -13.57 -5.95 -3.90
C LEU A 168 -12.21 -5.93 -4.60
N VAL A 169 -12.17 -5.59 -5.88
CA VAL A 169 -10.92 -5.54 -6.65
C VAL A 169 -10.02 -4.42 -6.16
N PHE A 170 -10.53 -3.18 -6.03
CA PHE A 170 -9.72 -2.06 -5.55
C PHE A 170 -9.30 -2.23 -4.09
N MET A 171 -10.14 -2.82 -3.24
CA MET A 171 -9.78 -3.19 -1.88
C MET A 171 -8.63 -4.21 -1.86
N ALA A 172 -8.72 -5.29 -2.64
CA ALA A 172 -7.68 -6.31 -2.69
C ALA A 172 -6.35 -5.74 -3.23
N LEU A 173 -6.41 -4.91 -4.28
CA LEU A 173 -5.22 -4.23 -4.82
C LEU A 173 -4.55 -3.34 -3.76
N GLY A 174 -5.32 -2.51 -3.06
CA GLY A 174 -4.80 -1.60 -2.04
C GLY A 174 -4.20 -2.34 -0.83
N ILE A 175 -4.92 -3.33 -0.29
CA ILE A 175 -4.47 -4.13 0.87
C ILE A 175 -3.21 -4.93 0.50
N ALA A 176 -3.20 -5.61 -0.66
CA ALA A 176 -2.04 -6.37 -1.10
C ALA A 176 -0.82 -5.47 -1.36
N ALA A 177 -1.01 -4.26 -1.91
CA ALA A 177 0.06 -3.30 -2.10
C ALA A 177 0.67 -2.83 -0.76
N ALA A 178 -0.18 -2.43 0.19
CA ALA A 178 0.27 -1.98 1.51
C ALA A 178 1.00 -3.08 2.28
N HIS A 179 0.43 -4.28 2.29
CA HIS A 179 0.97 -5.43 2.98
C HIS A 179 2.27 -5.90 2.34
N SER A 180 2.31 -6.02 1.01
CA SER A 180 3.52 -6.39 0.27
C SER A 180 4.65 -5.40 0.50
N PHE A 181 4.39 -4.09 0.47
CA PHE A 181 5.42 -3.10 0.78
C PHE A 181 5.98 -3.31 2.19
N THR A 182 5.09 -3.47 3.17
CA THR A 182 5.43 -3.64 4.58
C THR A 182 6.26 -4.90 4.82
N ASN A 183 5.88 -6.02 4.21
CA ASN A 183 6.64 -7.27 4.27
C ASN A 183 7.98 -7.16 3.55
N GLY A 184 8.03 -6.46 2.42
CA GLY A 184 9.27 -6.16 1.72
C GLY A 184 10.22 -5.34 2.59
N HIS A 185 9.70 -4.34 3.31
CA HIS A 185 10.43 -3.55 4.29
C HIS A 185 10.88 -4.38 5.50
N ALA A 186 10.03 -5.27 6.02
CA ALA A 186 10.41 -6.18 7.11
C ALA A 186 11.55 -7.11 6.69
N SER A 187 11.47 -7.66 5.48
CA SER A 187 12.54 -8.48 4.90
C SER A 187 13.83 -7.66 4.67
N PHE A 188 13.70 -6.41 4.21
CA PHE A 188 14.80 -5.50 3.97
C PHE A 188 15.53 -5.18 5.27
N ARG A 189 14.76 -4.82 6.30
CA ARG A 189 15.24 -4.56 7.64
C ARG A 189 16.06 -5.74 8.18
N LEU A 190 15.51 -6.94 8.12
CA LEU A 190 16.18 -8.14 8.61
C LEU A 190 17.48 -8.43 7.88
N GLN A 191 17.56 -8.16 6.56
CA GLN A 191 18.83 -8.24 5.85
C GLN A 191 19.80 -7.15 6.30
N TRP A 192 19.29 -5.92 6.47
CA TRP A 192 20.13 -4.76 6.74
C TRP A 192 20.85 -4.85 8.08
N MET A 193 20.22 -5.55 9.03
CA MET A 193 20.66 -5.74 10.41
C MET A 193 21.49 -7.01 10.65
N LEU A 194 21.85 -7.75 9.61
CA LEU A 194 22.74 -8.91 9.77
C LEU A 194 24.16 -8.42 10.12
N PRO A 195 24.75 -8.87 11.25
CA PRO A 195 26.09 -8.44 11.64
C PRO A 195 27.19 -8.85 10.65
N GLN A 196 26.94 -9.88 9.84
CA GLN A 196 27.94 -10.43 8.92
C GLN A 196 28.06 -9.64 7.60
N ARG A 197 27.28 -8.59 7.38
CA ARG A 197 27.29 -7.82 6.13
C ARG A 197 28.70 -7.30 5.79
N PRO A 198 29.12 -7.33 4.51
CA PRO A 198 28.32 -7.71 3.33
C PRO A 198 28.22 -9.23 3.07
N LEU A 199 28.79 -10.09 3.92
CA LEU A 199 28.73 -11.54 3.76
C LEU A 199 27.40 -12.08 4.29
N TRP A 200 26.59 -12.65 3.39
CA TRP A 200 25.25 -13.11 3.73
C TRP A 200 25.23 -14.61 3.98
N PRO A 201 24.67 -15.08 5.11
CA PRO A 201 24.47 -16.50 5.33
C PRO A 201 23.58 -17.11 4.22
N PRO A 202 23.82 -18.37 3.81
CA PRO A 202 23.02 -19.02 2.77
C PRO A 202 21.51 -19.09 3.05
N THR A 203 21.06 -18.91 4.29
CA THR A 203 19.62 -18.89 4.61
C THR A 203 18.95 -17.53 4.38
N THR A 204 19.73 -16.49 4.07
CA THR A 204 19.25 -15.09 4.02
C THR A 204 18.98 -14.58 2.60
N TRP A 205 19.39 -15.32 1.56
CA TRP A 205 19.10 -14.96 0.15
C TRP A 205 17.61 -14.78 -0.11
N VAL A 206 16.77 -15.57 0.58
CA VAL A 206 15.31 -15.48 0.43
C VAL A 206 14.81 -14.11 0.81
N LEU A 207 15.37 -13.49 1.85
CA LEU A 207 14.96 -12.17 2.28
C LEU A 207 15.24 -11.15 1.17
N TRP A 208 16.40 -11.24 0.52
CA TRP A 208 16.77 -10.33 -0.58
C TRP A 208 15.81 -10.43 -1.75
N LEU A 209 15.59 -11.65 -2.24
CA LEU A 209 14.64 -11.89 -3.31
C LEU A 209 13.25 -11.37 -2.94
N SER A 210 12.85 -11.60 -1.68
CA SER A 210 11.54 -11.23 -1.16
C SER A 210 11.35 -9.72 -1.05
N THR A 211 12.34 -8.97 -0.57
CA THR A 211 12.29 -7.51 -0.59
C THR A 211 12.05 -6.99 -1.99
N GLN A 212 12.87 -7.41 -2.95
CA GLN A 212 12.80 -6.88 -4.31
C GLN A 212 11.49 -7.29 -4.99
N PHE A 213 11.10 -8.57 -4.91
CA PHE A 213 9.87 -9.05 -5.52
C PHE A 213 8.63 -8.42 -4.89
N MET A 214 8.57 -8.28 -3.56
CA MET A 214 7.43 -7.65 -2.89
C MET A 214 7.30 -6.17 -3.26
N TRP A 215 8.40 -5.44 -3.41
CA TRP A 215 8.36 -4.04 -3.85
C TRP A 215 8.00 -3.90 -5.33
N LEU A 216 8.52 -4.75 -6.21
CA LEU A 216 8.09 -4.80 -7.60
C LEU A 216 6.60 -5.18 -7.73
N GLY A 217 6.13 -6.13 -6.92
CA GLY A 217 4.73 -6.49 -6.79
C GLY A 217 3.88 -5.30 -6.33
N THR A 218 4.34 -4.55 -5.33
CA THR A 218 3.70 -3.31 -4.86
C THR A 218 3.58 -2.30 -5.99
N ILE A 219 4.66 -2.04 -6.73
CA ILE A 219 4.67 -1.09 -7.85
C ILE A 219 3.68 -1.53 -8.94
N ALA A 220 3.66 -2.81 -9.30
CA ALA A 220 2.71 -3.36 -10.27
C ALA A 220 1.25 -3.21 -9.80
N LEU A 221 0.96 -3.45 -8.51
CA LEU A 221 -0.36 -3.25 -7.92
C LEU A 221 -0.77 -1.77 -7.90
N LEU A 222 0.16 -0.85 -7.62
CA LEU A 222 -0.09 0.60 -7.70
C LEU A 222 -0.45 1.04 -9.13
N PHE A 223 0.30 0.57 -10.12
CA PHE A 223 -0.06 0.83 -11.52
C PHE A 223 -1.37 0.12 -11.92
N SER A 224 -1.67 -1.04 -11.36
CA SER A 224 -2.96 -1.70 -11.55
C SER A 224 -4.11 -0.84 -11.03
N ILE A 225 -3.98 -0.21 -9.85
CA ILE A 225 -4.97 0.74 -9.34
C ILE A 225 -5.20 1.87 -10.35
N PHE A 226 -4.11 2.47 -10.84
CA PHE A 226 -4.18 3.55 -11.84
C PHE A 226 -4.90 3.10 -13.12
N TYR A 227 -4.40 2.07 -13.80
CA TYR A 227 -4.92 1.62 -15.09
C TYR A 227 -6.30 0.96 -15.00
N THR A 228 -6.63 0.30 -13.88
CA THR A 228 -8.00 -0.20 -13.64
C THR A 228 -8.95 0.97 -13.41
N GLY A 229 -8.48 2.04 -12.76
CA GLY A 229 -9.20 3.31 -12.67
C GLY A 229 -9.53 3.91 -14.03
N LEU A 230 -8.62 3.75 -15.00
CA LEU A 230 -8.79 4.13 -16.41
C LEU A 230 -9.61 3.13 -17.22
N ARG A 231 -10.00 1.99 -16.64
CA ARG A 231 -10.67 0.87 -17.33
C ARG A 231 -9.86 0.31 -18.50
N LYS A 232 -8.53 0.34 -18.37
CA LYS A 232 -7.58 -0.13 -19.38
C LYS A 232 -7.26 -1.60 -19.14
N LYS A 233 -7.11 -2.39 -20.21
CA LYS A 233 -6.70 -3.81 -20.11
C LYS A 233 -5.36 -3.99 -19.39
N ALA A 234 -4.47 -3.00 -19.49
CA ALA A 234 -3.20 -2.97 -18.75
C ALA A 234 -3.39 -3.11 -17.23
N GLY A 235 -4.46 -2.54 -16.66
CA GLY A 235 -4.73 -2.63 -15.22
C GLY A 235 -4.95 -4.07 -14.74
N PHE A 236 -5.66 -4.86 -15.54
CA PHE A 236 -5.87 -6.29 -15.30
C PHE A 236 -4.56 -7.07 -15.30
N TYR A 237 -3.72 -6.91 -16.33
CA TYR A 237 -2.45 -7.63 -16.41
C TYR A 237 -1.47 -7.22 -15.31
N LEU A 238 -1.38 -5.92 -15.01
CA LEU A 238 -0.55 -5.44 -13.90
C LEU A 238 -1.05 -5.95 -12.54
N GLY A 239 -2.37 -6.10 -12.39
CA GLY A 239 -2.97 -6.73 -11.21
C GLY A 239 -2.60 -8.20 -11.07
N LEU A 240 -2.63 -8.97 -12.16
CA LEU A 240 -2.18 -10.36 -12.17
C LEU A 240 -0.67 -10.48 -11.90
N ILE A 241 0.15 -9.67 -12.58
CA ILE A 241 1.60 -9.65 -12.38
C ILE A 241 1.91 -9.32 -10.92
N GLY A 242 1.32 -8.26 -10.38
CA GLY A 242 1.47 -7.85 -8.99
C GLY A 242 1.02 -8.95 -8.04
N GLY A 243 -0.22 -9.44 -8.17
CA GLY A 243 -0.78 -10.47 -7.31
C GLY A 243 0.04 -11.76 -7.29
N ILE A 244 0.47 -12.26 -8.45
CA ILE A 244 1.32 -13.46 -8.55
C ILE A 244 2.69 -13.20 -7.91
N THR A 245 3.31 -12.05 -8.19
CA THR A 245 4.62 -11.69 -7.61
C THR A 245 4.55 -11.64 -6.09
N VAL A 246 3.53 -10.97 -5.54
CA VAL A 246 3.29 -10.90 -4.09
C VAL A 246 3.05 -12.29 -3.51
N THR A 247 2.26 -13.14 -4.18
CA THR A 247 1.97 -14.51 -3.75
C THR A 247 3.24 -15.34 -3.61
N ILE A 248 4.04 -15.39 -4.68
CA ILE A 248 5.26 -16.19 -4.76
C ILE A 248 6.27 -15.71 -3.72
N ALA A 249 6.53 -14.39 -3.67
CA ALA A 249 7.53 -13.84 -2.76
C ALA A 249 7.17 -14.15 -1.29
N ASN A 250 5.92 -13.93 -0.91
CA ASN A 250 5.47 -14.13 0.46
C ASN A 250 5.45 -15.61 0.85
N PHE A 251 4.83 -16.50 0.07
CA PHE A 251 4.82 -17.93 0.41
C PHE A 251 6.22 -18.54 0.40
N TRP A 252 7.08 -18.15 -0.54
CA TRP A 252 8.46 -18.61 -0.55
C TRP A 252 9.23 -18.13 0.70
N THR A 253 9.03 -16.87 1.10
CA THR A 253 9.61 -16.38 2.37
C THR A 253 9.12 -17.20 3.55
N HIS A 254 7.82 -17.53 3.59
CA HIS A 254 7.25 -18.32 4.67
C HIS A 254 7.85 -19.73 4.71
N LEU A 255 7.97 -20.41 3.57
CA LEU A 255 8.52 -21.78 3.49
C LEU A 255 9.97 -21.84 3.97
N VAL A 256 10.79 -20.85 3.62
CA VAL A 256 12.21 -20.84 4.02
C VAL A 256 12.39 -20.38 5.46
N ARG A 257 11.59 -19.40 5.93
CA ARG A 257 11.78 -18.78 7.24
C ARG A 257 10.93 -19.36 8.36
N GLY A 258 9.72 -19.82 8.07
CA GLY A 258 8.77 -20.45 9.01
C GLY A 258 8.44 -19.69 10.30
N THR A 259 8.89 -18.45 10.45
CA THR A 259 8.97 -17.76 11.76
C THR A 259 7.81 -16.83 12.05
N THR A 260 7.05 -16.43 11.03
CA THR A 260 5.86 -15.57 11.17
C THR A 260 4.78 -15.95 10.17
N SER A 261 3.53 -15.84 10.59
CA SER A 261 2.34 -16.02 9.76
C SER A 261 2.10 -14.83 8.82
N ASP A 262 2.78 -13.71 9.03
CA ASP A 262 2.59 -12.49 8.23
C ASP A 262 2.88 -12.72 6.74
N TYR A 263 3.84 -13.59 6.43
CA TYR A 263 4.10 -14.00 5.04
C TYR A 263 3.05 -14.95 4.48
N ILE A 264 2.36 -15.75 5.30
CA ILE A 264 1.18 -16.51 4.79
C ILE A 264 0.09 -15.50 4.41
N VAL A 265 -0.20 -14.54 5.30
CA VAL A 265 -1.21 -13.50 5.07
C VAL A 265 -0.89 -12.74 3.78
N GLY A 266 0.35 -12.29 3.59
CA GLY A 266 0.75 -11.59 2.37
C GLY A 266 0.61 -12.44 1.11
N GLY A 267 0.94 -13.73 1.19
CA GLY A 267 0.77 -14.67 0.08
C GLY A 267 -0.70 -14.85 -0.29
N SER A 268 -1.56 -15.01 0.73
CA SER A 268 -3.00 -15.13 0.56
C SER A 268 -3.65 -13.85 0.01
N LEU A 269 -3.17 -12.67 0.41
CA LEU A 269 -3.64 -11.39 -0.13
C LEU A 269 -3.28 -11.23 -1.61
N GLY A 270 -2.04 -11.58 -2.00
CA GLY A 270 -1.65 -11.65 -3.40
C GLY A 270 -2.51 -12.61 -4.21
N LEU A 271 -2.80 -13.79 -3.65
CA LEU A 271 -3.66 -14.78 -4.28
C LEU A 271 -5.11 -14.27 -4.42
N ALA A 272 -5.63 -13.57 -3.42
CA ALA A 272 -6.96 -12.97 -3.47
C ALA A 272 -7.08 -11.96 -4.62
N VAL A 273 -6.04 -11.15 -4.89
CA VAL A 273 -5.99 -10.28 -6.08
C VAL A 273 -6.12 -11.10 -7.36
N VAL A 274 -5.34 -12.16 -7.51
CA VAL A 274 -5.37 -13.03 -8.70
C VAL A 274 -6.76 -13.63 -8.88
N VAL A 275 -7.33 -14.19 -7.81
CA VAL A 275 -8.67 -14.79 -7.83
C VAL A 275 -9.71 -13.76 -8.26
N PHE A 276 -9.76 -12.59 -7.62
CA PHE A 276 -10.75 -11.55 -7.95
C PHE A 276 -10.60 -11.02 -9.37
N MET A 277 -9.38 -10.85 -9.87
CA MET A 277 -9.14 -10.47 -11.27
C MET A 277 -9.66 -11.53 -12.24
N MET A 278 -9.50 -12.82 -11.89
CA MET A 278 -9.85 -13.94 -12.77
C MET A 278 -11.33 -14.34 -12.74
N ILE A 279 -12.11 -13.91 -11.74
CA ILE A 279 -13.56 -14.13 -11.72
C ILE A 279 -14.17 -13.52 -12.99
N PRO A 280 -14.79 -14.33 -13.88
CA PRO A 280 -15.29 -13.83 -15.18
C PRO A 280 -16.30 -12.70 -15.03
N ALA A 281 -17.12 -12.75 -13.98
CA ALA A 281 -18.06 -11.69 -13.65
C ALA A 281 -17.37 -10.36 -13.32
N PHE A 282 -16.22 -10.38 -12.65
CA PHE A 282 -15.48 -9.15 -12.33
C PHE A 282 -14.69 -8.69 -13.56
N LYS A 283 -13.95 -9.58 -14.21
CA LYS A 283 -13.13 -9.28 -15.39
C LYS A 283 -13.87 -8.47 -16.45
N LYS A 284 -15.08 -8.92 -16.85
CA LYS A 284 -15.92 -8.24 -17.87
C LYS A 284 -16.35 -6.81 -17.49
N ARG A 285 -16.23 -6.44 -16.21
CA ARG A 285 -16.65 -5.14 -15.67
C ARG A 285 -15.48 -4.19 -15.45
N LEU A 286 -14.24 -4.68 -15.43
CA LEU A 286 -13.04 -3.91 -15.06
C LEU A 286 -12.46 -3.06 -16.18
N PHE A 287 -12.62 -3.48 -17.45
CA PHE A 287 -12.08 -2.76 -18.59
C PHE A 287 -12.97 -2.91 -19.82
N ASP A 288 -12.82 -1.99 -20.78
CA ASP A 288 -13.63 -1.97 -21.99
C ASP A 288 -12.91 -2.81 -23.09
N GLU A 289 -13.60 -3.79 -23.68
CA GLU A 289 -12.97 -4.76 -24.62
C GLU A 289 -12.60 -4.17 -25.99
N GLN A 290 -13.03 -2.95 -26.33
CA GLN A 290 -12.80 -2.28 -27.61
C GLN A 290 -11.38 -1.70 -27.81
N GLU A 291 -10.48 -1.88 -26.86
CA GLU A 291 -9.13 -1.29 -26.90
C GLU A 291 -8.12 -1.94 -27.85
N ILE A 292 -8.51 -3.00 -28.57
CA ILE A 292 -7.66 -3.61 -29.59
C ILE A 292 -8.33 -3.40 -30.94
N GLY A 293 -8.10 -2.22 -31.51
CA GLY A 293 -8.21 -2.02 -32.94
C GLY A 293 -7.16 -2.87 -33.62
N TYR A 294 -7.48 -4.13 -33.91
CA TYR A 294 -6.98 -4.69 -35.16
C TYR A 294 -7.65 -3.90 -36.29
N PRO A 295 -6.92 -3.49 -37.34
CA PRO A 295 -7.58 -3.07 -38.56
C PRO A 295 -8.51 -4.23 -38.94
N THR A 296 -9.80 -3.98 -38.98
CA THR A 296 -10.68 -4.82 -39.79
C THR A 296 -10.13 -4.67 -41.19
N GLY A 297 -9.45 -5.71 -41.67
CA GLY A 297 -9.03 -5.79 -43.05
C GLY A 297 -10.28 -5.76 -43.92
N GLU A 298 -10.64 -4.57 -44.35
CA GLU A 298 -11.38 -4.32 -45.59
C GLU A 298 -10.37 -4.00 -46.69
#